data_AF-A0A962YZ35-F1
#
_entry.id   AF-A0A962YZ35-F1
#
_cell.length_a   1.000
_cell.length_b   1.000
_cell.length_c   1.000
_cell.angle_alpha   90.00
_cell.angle_beta   90.00
_cell.angle_gamma   90.00
#
_symmetry.space_group_name_H-M   'P 1'
#
loop_
_entity.id
_entity.type
_entity.pdbx_description
1 polymer ?
#
loop_
_entity_poly.entity_id
_entity_poly.type
_entity_poly.pdbx_seq_one_letter_code
_entity_poly.pdbx_strand_id
1 'polypeptide(L)'
;HVPLDIREKQVVLETRNVLDRLELVLAYLETEIDKMQVEKRVQRRVKKQMEKSQREYYLNEKMKAIQKELGEVDDESGLSDMDQLEAKIRKAGMPKDAEDKAMSELNKLKMMPPMSAEATVSRNYLDWLLALPWKKQTKLSHDLKQAEKILETDHYGLEKVKERIIEHLAVQQRVKKQRGPILCFVGPPGVGKTSMGESIARATGRKFIRMSLGGVRDEAEIRGHRRTYIGSMPGKILQKISKVEVRNPLFMLDEVDKMAMDFRGDPASALLEVLDPEQNHAFNDHYLEVDYDLSDVMFIATSNSMNIPAPLLDRMEVIRLAGYTEEEKLNIAMRYLLPKQLEQTGLREDEVNITEGAIHEVIRHYTREAGVRNLERDIAKVCRKVVKEKTLKKSKGRTRITQNNLEKYLGVKKFRYGLAEESDQVGQVTGLAWTEVGGELLKIESVVTPGKGKVTSTGRLGDVMQESIQAAMTVARSRASSLGVPADFFQEHDIHVHVPEGATPKDG
;
A
#
# COMPACT_ATOMS: atom_id res chain seq x y z
N HIS A 1 -16.86 83.37 -15.67
CA HIS A 1 -16.65 83.67 -14.24
C HIS A 1 -15.50 82.81 -13.76
N VAL A 2 -14.37 83.39 -13.36
CA VAL A 2 -13.24 82.62 -12.81
C VAL A 2 -13.45 82.50 -11.29
N PRO A 3 -13.60 81.28 -10.74
CA PRO A 3 -13.85 81.09 -9.32
C PRO A 3 -12.54 81.19 -8.52
N LEU A 4 -12.03 82.41 -8.35
CA LEU A 4 -10.86 82.67 -7.49
C LEU A 4 -11.29 82.81 -6.03
N ASP A 5 -10.44 82.31 -5.13
CA ASP A 5 -10.63 82.53 -3.70
C ASP A 5 -10.45 84.02 -3.37
N ILE A 6 -11.07 84.47 -2.28
CA ILE A 6 -11.08 85.89 -1.88
C ILE A 6 -9.66 86.39 -1.64
N ARG A 7 -8.78 85.54 -1.10
CA ARG A 7 -7.37 85.86 -0.87
C ARG A 7 -6.61 86.09 -2.18
N GLU A 8 -6.82 85.25 -3.19
CA GLU A 8 -6.18 85.38 -4.50
C GLU A 8 -6.65 86.64 -5.23
N LYS A 9 -7.95 86.96 -5.14
CA LYS A 9 -8.51 88.22 -5.66
C LYS A 9 -7.88 89.44 -5.02
N GLN A 10 -7.61 89.38 -3.72
CA GLN A 10 -6.98 90.47 -3.00
C GLN A 10 -5.53 90.69 -3.42
N VAL A 11 -4.74 89.62 -3.60
CA VAL A 11 -3.36 89.70 -4.11
C VAL A 11 -3.32 90.32 -5.51
N VAL A 12 -4.27 89.96 -6.40
CA VAL A 12 -4.37 90.57 -7.74
C VAL A 12 -4.65 92.08 -7.66
N LEU A 13 -5.47 92.53 -6.70
CA LEU A 13 -5.81 93.94 -6.52
C LEU A 13 -4.69 94.76 -5.86
N GLU A 14 -3.85 94.13 -5.03
CA GLU A 14 -2.73 94.77 -4.34
C GLU A 14 -1.51 94.98 -5.27
N THR A 15 -1.38 94.21 -6.34
CA THR A 15 -0.29 94.34 -7.32
C THR A 15 -0.48 95.58 -8.21
N ARG A 16 0.23 96.67 -7.92
CA ARG A 16 0.09 97.95 -8.62
C ARG A 16 0.65 97.95 -10.04
N ASN A 17 1.73 97.21 -10.31
CA ASN A 17 2.30 97.06 -11.66
C ASN A 17 1.34 96.27 -12.56
N VAL A 18 1.10 96.78 -13.77
CA VAL A 18 0.13 96.20 -14.71
C VAL A 18 0.65 94.91 -15.33
N LEU A 19 1.94 94.83 -15.64
CA LEU A 19 2.57 93.63 -16.22
C LEU A 19 2.55 92.47 -15.23
N ASP A 20 3.03 92.69 -14.01
CA ASP A 20 3.06 91.67 -12.96
C ASP A 20 1.64 91.16 -12.60
N ARG A 21 0.63 92.04 -12.68
CA ARG A 21 -0.76 91.67 -12.45
C ARG A 21 -1.34 90.80 -13.57
N LEU A 22 -0.97 91.07 -14.81
CA LEU A 22 -1.37 90.26 -15.96
C LEU A 22 -0.77 88.85 -15.88
N GLU A 23 0.51 88.73 -15.56
CA GLU A 23 1.18 87.44 -15.36
C GLU A 23 0.53 86.63 -14.24
N LEU A 24 0.22 87.28 -13.10
CA LEU A 24 -0.44 86.63 -11.97
C LEU A 24 -1.84 86.11 -12.34
N VAL A 25 -2.63 86.89 -13.07
CA VAL A 25 -3.96 86.47 -13.55
C VAL A 25 -3.86 85.35 -14.58
N LEU A 26 -2.85 85.39 -15.45
CA LEU A 26 -2.63 84.35 -16.45
C LEU A 26 -2.29 83.00 -15.79
N ALA A 27 -1.41 83.01 -14.77
CA ALA A 27 -1.09 81.81 -13.99
C ALA A 27 -2.31 81.20 -13.29
N TYR A 28 -3.18 82.04 -12.71
CA TYR A 28 -4.42 81.56 -12.10
C TYR A 28 -5.40 80.99 -13.14
N LEU A 29 -5.49 81.59 -14.33
CA LEU A 29 -6.30 81.07 -15.42
C LEU A 29 -5.80 79.72 -15.94
N GLU A 30 -4.49 79.55 -16.11
CA GLU A 30 -3.89 78.28 -16.50
C GLU A 30 -4.20 77.18 -15.50
N THR A 31 -4.05 77.47 -14.21
CA THR A 31 -4.36 76.53 -13.13
C THR A 31 -5.82 76.08 -13.15
N GLU A 32 -6.73 77.00 -13.46
CA GLU A 32 -8.17 76.69 -13.50
C GLU A 32 -8.57 75.91 -14.77
N ILE A 33 -7.93 76.20 -15.90
CA ILE A 33 -8.07 75.41 -17.13
C ILE A 33 -7.65 73.96 -16.89
N ASP A 34 -6.53 73.75 -16.19
CA ASP A 34 -6.04 72.40 -15.89
C ASP A 34 -7.01 71.63 -14.98
N LYS A 35 -7.55 72.26 -13.94
CA LYS A 35 -8.59 71.65 -13.10
C LYS A 35 -9.81 71.24 -13.91
N MET A 36 -10.32 72.11 -14.79
CA MET A 36 -11.47 71.79 -15.64
C MET A 36 -11.20 70.62 -16.60
N GLN A 37 -9.97 70.51 -17.13
CA GLN A 37 -9.60 69.39 -17.99
C GLN A 37 -9.57 68.06 -17.24
N VAL A 38 -9.03 68.06 -16.01
CA VAL A 38 -9.01 66.87 -15.15
C VAL A 38 -10.43 66.44 -14.80
N GLU A 39 -11.30 67.37 -14.42
CA GLU A 39 -12.70 67.08 -14.08
C GLU A 39 -13.47 66.46 -15.25
N LYS A 40 -13.32 67.01 -16.47
CA LYS A 40 -13.88 66.41 -17.70
C LYS A 40 -13.35 65.00 -17.96
N ARG A 41 -12.07 64.74 -17.69
CA ARG A 41 -11.45 63.43 -17.88
C ARG A 41 -12.03 62.40 -16.89
N VAL A 42 -12.21 62.79 -15.63
CA VAL A 42 -12.82 61.97 -14.58
C VAL A 42 -14.28 61.65 -14.92
N GLN A 43 -15.09 62.65 -15.29
CA GLN A 43 -16.49 62.44 -15.68
C GLN A 43 -16.63 61.46 -16.86
N ARG A 44 -15.79 61.58 -17.90
CA ARG A 44 -15.79 60.64 -19.03
C ARG A 44 -15.45 59.20 -18.60
N ARG A 45 -14.54 59.03 -17.64
CA ARG A 45 -14.13 57.72 -17.14
C ARG A 45 -15.25 57.05 -16.33
N VAL A 46 -15.88 57.82 -15.44
CA VAL A 46 -17.03 57.36 -14.64
C VAL A 46 -18.20 56.96 -15.54
N LYS A 47 -18.51 57.78 -16.56
CA LYS A 47 -19.60 57.48 -17.51
C LYS A 47 -19.36 56.18 -18.28
N LYS A 48 -18.14 55.95 -18.79
CA LYS A 48 -17.78 54.69 -19.47
C LYS A 48 -17.89 53.48 -18.55
N GLN A 49 -17.50 53.62 -17.29
CA GLN A 49 -17.57 52.53 -16.31
C GLN A 49 -19.02 52.18 -15.95
N MET A 50 -19.89 53.20 -15.76
CA MET A 50 -21.33 53.01 -15.55
C MET A 50 -22.01 52.32 -16.73
N GLU A 51 -21.73 52.76 -17.95
CA GLU A 51 -22.30 52.15 -19.17
C GLU A 51 -21.87 50.68 -19.31
N LYS A 52 -20.62 50.34 -18.96
CA LYS A 52 -20.13 48.96 -18.97
C LYS A 52 -20.87 48.10 -17.94
N SER A 53 -21.01 48.57 -16.70
CA SER A 53 -21.72 47.82 -15.64
C SER A 53 -23.21 47.65 -15.93
N GLN A 54 -23.90 48.67 -16.45
CA GLN A 54 -25.30 48.55 -16.87
C GLN A 54 -25.47 47.56 -18.02
N ARG A 55 -24.55 47.57 -18.99
CA ARG A 55 -24.57 46.64 -20.12
C ARG A 55 -24.32 45.20 -19.67
N GLU A 56 -23.36 44.96 -18.77
CA GLU A 56 -23.12 43.64 -18.16
C GLU A 56 -24.33 43.15 -17.36
N TYR A 57 -24.95 44.02 -16.56
CA TYR A 57 -26.18 43.69 -15.81
C TYR A 57 -27.32 43.27 -16.76
N TYR A 58 -27.57 44.06 -17.80
CA TYR A 58 -28.62 43.80 -18.78
C TYR A 58 -28.36 42.51 -19.59
N LEU A 59 -27.11 42.25 -19.97
CA LEU A 59 -26.73 41.02 -20.67
C LEU A 59 -26.91 39.78 -19.79
N ASN A 60 -26.58 39.85 -18.50
CA ASN A 60 -26.77 38.74 -17.56
C ASN A 60 -28.25 38.45 -17.30
N GLU A 61 -29.10 39.47 -17.16
CA GLU A 61 -30.55 39.32 -17.09
C GLU A 61 -31.11 38.68 -18.36
N LYS A 62 -30.67 39.13 -19.55
CA LYS A 62 -31.07 38.51 -20.82
C LYS A 62 -30.61 37.07 -20.95
N MET A 63 -29.38 36.74 -20.54
CA MET A 63 -28.88 35.36 -20.59
C MET A 63 -29.71 34.45 -19.66
N LYS A 64 -30.06 34.90 -18.46
CA LYS A 64 -30.96 34.16 -17.56
C LYS A 64 -32.36 33.95 -18.16
N ALA A 65 -32.90 34.96 -18.83
CA ALA A 65 -34.19 34.85 -19.51
C ALA A 65 -34.13 33.89 -20.71
N ILE A 66 -33.06 33.95 -21.52
CA ILE A 66 -32.83 33.05 -22.66
C ILE A 66 -32.65 31.60 -22.18
N GLN A 67 -31.87 31.35 -21.13
CA GLN A 67 -31.72 30.01 -20.54
C GLN A 67 -33.05 29.44 -20.03
N LYS A 68 -33.96 30.31 -19.57
CA LYS A 68 -35.29 29.93 -19.11
C LYS A 68 -36.26 29.63 -20.26
N GLU A 69 -36.11 30.31 -21.41
CA GLU A 69 -36.92 30.07 -22.62
C GLU A 69 -36.38 28.93 -23.50
N LEU A 70 -35.09 28.61 -23.45
CA LEU A 70 -34.47 27.57 -24.29
C LEU A 70 -34.84 26.12 -23.89
N GLY A 71 -35.60 25.91 -22.80
CA GLY A 71 -36.20 24.61 -22.51
C GLY A 71 -35.21 23.48 -22.12
N GLU A 72 -34.03 23.78 -21.59
CA GLU A 72 -33.14 22.78 -20.95
C GLU A 72 -33.52 22.54 -19.48
N VAL A 73 -34.82 22.46 -19.20
CA VAL A 73 -35.36 22.04 -17.89
C VAL A 73 -36.45 21.00 -18.12
N ASP A 74 -36.12 19.94 -18.86
CA ASP A 74 -36.88 18.70 -18.87
C ASP A 74 -35.92 17.54 -18.58
N ASP A 75 -35.51 17.47 -17.31
CA ASP A 75 -35.23 16.21 -16.59
C ASP A 75 -35.34 16.51 -15.08
N GLU A 76 -36.00 15.64 -14.33
CA GLU A 76 -36.50 15.78 -12.94
C GLU A 76 -35.46 16.04 -11.82
N SER A 77 -34.39 16.81 -12.05
CA SER A 77 -33.40 17.18 -11.03
C SER A 77 -32.80 18.58 -11.25
N GLY A 78 -33.68 19.60 -11.23
CA GLY A 78 -33.38 21.01 -11.52
C GLY A 78 -32.35 21.71 -10.61
N LEU A 79 -31.07 21.40 -10.82
CA LEU A 79 -29.88 22.15 -10.41
C LEU A 79 -28.89 22.06 -11.57
N SER A 80 -28.21 23.17 -11.92
CA SER A 80 -27.07 23.11 -12.85
C SER A 80 -26.06 22.07 -12.34
N ASP A 81 -25.34 21.36 -13.21
CA ASP A 81 -24.26 20.43 -12.82
C ASP A 81 -23.31 21.04 -11.76
N MET A 82 -23.11 22.36 -11.83
CA MET A 82 -22.30 23.13 -10.89
C MET A 82 -22.98 23.34 -9.54
N ASP A 83 -24.30 23.52 -9.50
CA ASP A 83 -25.06 23.66 -8.25
C ASP A 83 -25.21 22.30 -7.56
N GLN A 84 -25.31 21.21 -8.33
CA GLN A 84 -25.26 19.85 -7.79
C GLN A 84 -23.91 19.55 -7.13
N LEU A 85 -22.80 19.97 -7.76
CA LEU A 85 -21.47 19.88 -7.14
C LEU A 85 -21.39 20.70 -5.86
N GLU A 86 -21.91 21.93 -5.86
CA GLU A 86 -21.93 22.79 -4.67
C GLU A 86 -22.69 22.14 -3.50
N ALA A 87 -23.87 21.56 -3.79
CA ALA A 87 -24.64 20.83 -2.80
C ALA A 87 -23.91 19.59 -2.27
N LYS A 88 -23.18 18.86 -3.14
CA LYS A 88 -22.36 17.71 -2.75
C LYS A 88 -21.20 18.12 -1.85
N ILE A 89 -20.50 19.21 -2.15
CA ILE A 89 -19.38 19.74 -1.33
C ILE A 89 -19.88 20.04 0.09
N ARG A 90 -20.97 20.80 0.22
CA ARG A 90 -21.54 21.15 1.53
C ARG A 90 -22.04 19.92 2.30
N LYS A 91 -22.53 18.89 1.59
CA LYS A 91 -23.03 17.65 2.22
C LYS A 91 -21.90 16.68 2.61
N ALA A 92 -20.73 16.75 1.97
CA ALA A 92 -19.63 15.81 2.20
C ALA A 92 -19.10 15.85 3.63
N GLY A 93 -19.26 16.98 4.34
CA GLY A 93 -18.80 17.16 5.71
C GLY A 93 -17.28 17.29 5.80
N MET A 94 -16.70 18.01 4.84
CA MET A 94 -15.26 18.32 4.79
C MET A 94 -14.85 19.23 5.97
N PRO A 95 -13.61 19.15 6.44
CA PRO A 95 -13.01 20.19 7.28
C PRO A 95 -13.01 21.54 6.57
N LYS A 96 -12.96 22.63 7.33
CA LYS A 96 -13.03 23.99 6.80
C LYS A 96 -12.00 24.28 5.71
N ASP A 97 -10.73 23.89 5.90
CA ASP A 97 -9.67 24.09 4.89
C ASP A 97 -9.96 23.37 3.57
N ALA A 98 -10.44 22.12 3.66
CA ALA A 98 -10.80 21.33 2.48
C ALA A 98 -12.06 21.86 1.79
N GLU A 99 -13.07 22.30 2.56
CA GLU A 99 -14.29 22.92 2.02
C GLU A 99 -13.99 24.25 1.31
N ASP A 100 -13.17 25.11 1.92
CA ASP A 100 -12.77 26.40 1.35
C ASP A 100 -11.99 26.21 0.03
N LYS A 101 -11.08 25.24 -0.02
CA LYS A 101 -10.36 24.87 -1.27
C LYS A 101 -11.30 24.27 -2.33
N ALA A 102 -12.22 23.38 -1.93
CA ALA A 102 -13.23 22.83 -2.84
C ALA A 102 -14.10 23.93 -3.47
N MET A 103 -14.56 24.87 -2.66
CA MET A 103 -15.37 26.00 -3.10
C MET A 103 -14.58 26.96 -4.00
N SER A 104 -13.30 27.20 -3.70
CA SER A 104 -12.41 27.98 -4.56
C SER A 104 -12.24 27.34 -5.93
N GLU A 105 -11.98 26.02 -5.99
CA GLU A 105 -11.84 25.30 -7.26
C GLU A 105 -13.17 25.19 -8.03
N LEU A 106 -14.31 25.05 -7.35
CA LEU A 106 -15.62 25.12 -7.99
C LEU A 106 -15.87 26.49 -8.64
N ASN A 107 -15.50 27.58 -7.96
CA ASN A 107 -15.65 28.93 -8.51
C ASN A 107 -14.76 29.14 -9.74
N LYS A 108 -13.52 28.61 -9.73
CA LYS A 108 -12.65 28.60 -10.92
C LYS A 108 -13.28 27.81 -12.05
N LEU A 109 -13.80 26.62 -11.78
CA LEU A 109 -14.45 25.76 -12.77
C LEU A 109 -15.67 26.45 -13.41
N LYS A 110 -16.47 27.20 -12.63
CA LYS A 110 -17.61 28.00 -13.15
C LYS A 110 -17.19 29.08 -14.15
N MET A 111 -15.96 29.61 -14.04
CA MET A 111 -15.41 30.65 -14.94
C MET A 111 -14.69 30.07 -16.17
N MET A 112 -14.29 28.80 -16.14
CA MET A 112 -13.53 28.17 -17.21
C MET A 112 -14.43 27.69 -18.36
N PRO A 113 -13.95 27.74 -19.62
CA PRO A 113 -14.63 27.08 -20.72
C PRO A 113 -14.68 25.55 -20.50
N PRO A 114 -15.84 24.89 -20.69
CA PRO A 114 -16.01 23.47 -20.39
C PRO A 114 -15.15 22.52 -21.25
N MET A 115 -14.66 22.99 -22.41
CA MET A 115 -13.77 22.21 -23.29
C MET A 115 -12.27 22.40 -23.00
N SER A 116 -11.90 23.17 -21.97
CA SER A 116 -10.50 23.42 -21.64
C SER A 116 -9.86 22.24 -20.88
N ALA A 117 -8.57 21.98 -21.13
CA ALA A 117 -7.81 20.98 -20.39
C ALA A 117 -7.76 21.27 -18.87
N GLU A 118 -7.73 22.55 -18.50
CA GLU A 118 -7.74 23.02 -17.11
C GLU A 118 -9.07 22.76 -16.41
N ALA A 119 -10.21 22.88 -17.12
CA ALA A 119 -11.51 22.50 -16.58
C ALA A 119 -11.58 21.00 -16.26
N THR A 120 -11.02 20.14 -17.11
CA THR A 120 -10.94 18.69 -16.85
C THR A 120 -10.10 18.37 -15.61
N VAL A 121 -8.95 19.04 -15.44
CA VAL A 121 -8.09 18.86 -14.24
C VAL A 121 -8.82 19.30 -12.98
N SER A 122 -9.48 20.46 -13.02
CA SER A 122 -10.23 21.01 -11.88
C SER A 122 -11.44 20.14 -11.54
N ARG A 123 -12.12 19.61 -12.56
CA ARG A 123 -13.25 18.68 -12.37
C ARG A 123 -12.79 17.37 -11.72
N ASN A 124 -11.73 16.76 -12.26
CA ASN A 124 -11.15 15.53 -11.71
C ASN A 124 -10.71 15.74 -10.25
N TYR A 125 -10.12 16.89 -9.92
CA TYR A 125 -9.74 17.25 -8.56
C TYR A 125 -10.96 17.27 -7.62
N LEU A 126 -12.05 17.95 -8.02
CA LEU A 126 -13.28 18.00 -7.23
C LEU A 126 -13.92 16.60 -7.07
N ASP A 127 -13.90 15.78 -8.12
CA ASP A 127 -14.42 14.42 -8.07
C ASP A 127 -13.62 13.55 -7.09
N TRP A 128 -12.29 13.65 -7.06
CA TRP A 128 -11.45 12.98 -6.06
C TRP A 128 -11.75 13.46 -4.63
N LEU A 129 -11.86 14.77 -4.44
CA LEU A 129 -12.14 15.37 -3.14
C LEU A 129 -13.51 14.90 -2.60
N LEU A 130 -14.53 14.82 -3.46
CA LEU A 130 -15.87 14.34 -3.13
C LEU A 130 -15.94 12.83 -2.91
N ALA A 131 -15.11 12.05 -3.60
CA ALA A 131 -15.05 10.60 -3.45
C ALA A 131 -14.40 10.16 -2.12
N LEU A 132 -13.61 11.03 -1.49
CA LEU A 132 -13.00 10.71 -0.20
C LEU A 132 -14.04 10.72 0.94
N PRO A 133 -14.01 9.72 1.84
CA PRO A 133 -14.89 9.67 2.99
C PRO A 133 -14.39 10.61 4.10
N TRP A 134 -15.03 11.77 4.24
CA TRP A 134 -14.69 12.73 5.31
C TRP A 134 -15.34 12.39 6.65
N LYS A 135 -16.60 11.95 6.62
CA LYS A 135 -17.41 11.65 7.83
C LYS A 135 -17.90 10.20 7.93
N LYS A 136 -18.02 9.51 6.79
CA LYS A 136 -18.58 8.15 6.72
C LYS A 136 -17.61 7.15 7.35
N GLN A 137 -18.06 6.41 8.38
CA GLN A 137 -17.26 5.41 9.10
C GLN A 137 -18.06 4.12 9.32
N THR A 138 -17.38 2.98 9.39
CA THR A 138 -18.01 1.72 9.81
C THR A 138 -18.21 1.69 11.32
N LYS A 139 -19.24 0.97 11.77
CA LYS A 139 -19.44 0.68 13.18
C LYS A 139 -18.40 -0.35 13.62
N LEU A 140 -17.55 0.04 14.57
CA LEU A 140 -16.53 -0.84 15.12
C LEU A 140 -17.15 -1.85 16.09
N SER A 141 -16.65 -3.08 16.07
CA SER A 141 -16.91 -4.07 17.11
C SER A 141 -15.82 -4.00 18.18
N HIS A 142 -16.23 -4.06 19.45
CA HIS A 142 -15.35 -4.05 20.61
C HIS A 142 -15.46 -5.34 21.43
N ASP A 143 -16.08 -6.38 20.89
CA ASP A 143 -16.22 -7.67 21.57
C ASP A 143 -14.98 -8.55 21.30
N LEU A 144 -14.09 -8.62 22.29
CA LEU A 144 -12.89 -9.45 22.24
C LEU A 144 -13.21 -10.95 22.17
N LYS A 145 -14.32 -11.41 22.78
CA LYS A 145 -14.72 -12.83 22.72
C LYS A 145 -15.18 -13.19 21.32
N GLN A 146 -15.91 -12.28 20.68
CA GLN A 146 -16.28 -12.45 19.27
C GLN A 146 -15.04 -12.44 18.38
N ALA A 147 -14.09 -11.54 18.63
CA ALA A 147 -12.83 -11.49 17.88
C ALA A 147 -12.07 -12.82 18.00
N GLU A 148 -11.86 -13.32 19.21
CA GLU A 148 -11.21 -14.61 19.47
C GLU A 148 -11.88 -15.76 18.71
N LYS A 149 -13.22 -15.84 18.77
CA LYS A 149 -13.98 -16.85 18.04
C LYS A 149 -13.80 -16.77 16.52
N ILE A 150 -13.77 -15.56 15.96
CA ILE A 150 -13.53 -15.36 14.52
C ILE A 150 -12.12 -15.81 14.14
N LEU A 151 -11.11 -15.45 14.94
CA LEU A 151 -9.72 -15.86 14.72
C LEU A 151 -9.55 -17.38 14.76
N GLU A 152 -10.19 -18.05 15.72
CA GLU A 152 -10.18 -19.51 15.84
C GLU A 152 -10.93 -20.21 14.70
N THR A 153 -12.01 -19.61 14.22
CA THR A 153 -12.78 -20.20 13.11
C THR A 153 -12.00 -20.13 11.81
N ASP A 154 -11.36 -18.99 11.52
CA ASP A 154 -10.70 -18.74 10.23
C ASP A 154 -9.29 -19.35 10.13
N HIS A 155 -8.60 -19.58 11.24
CA HIS A 155 -7.20 -20.06 11.26
C HIS A 155 -7.02 -21.23 12.22
N TYR A 156 -6.36 -22.29 11.76
CA TYR A 156 -5.95 -23.42 12.61
C TYR A 156 -4.60 -23.16 13.25
N GLY A 157 -4.46 -23.51 14.53
CA GLY A 157 -3.22 -23.31 15.29
C GLY A 157 -2.91 -21.83 15.53
N LEU A 158 -1.63 -21.44 15.44
CA LEU A 158 -1.17 -20.05 15.61
C LEU A 158 -1.55 -19.41 16.95
N GLU A 159 -1.64 -20.19 18.03
CA GLU A 159 -2.12 -19.74 19.36
C GLU A 159 -1.40 -18.48 19.83
N LYS A 160 -0.06 -18.47 19.81
CA LYS A 160 0.76 -17.32 20.21
C LYS A 160 0.50 -16.06 19.38
N VAL A 161 0.23 -16.22 18.08
CA VAL A 161 -0.04 -15.10 17.16
C VAL A 161 -1.41 -14.52 17.44
N LYS A 162 -2.42 -15.39 17.61
CA LYS A 162 -3.79 -14.99 17.93
C LYS A 162 -3.86 -14.30 19.29
N GLU A 163 -3.22 -14.85 20.32
CA GLU A 163 -3.11 -14.24 21.64
C GLU A 163 -2.55 -12.81 21.54
N ARG A 164 -1.45 -12.64 20.78
CA ARG A 164 -0.83 -11.32 20.59
C ARG A 164 -1.75 -10.32 19.88
N ILE A 165 -2.54 -10.77 18.93
CA ILE A 165 -3.54 -9.92 18.25
C ILE A 165 -4.63 -9.51 19.25
N ILE A 166 -5.12 -10.44 20.08
CA ILE A 166 -6.12 -10.13 21.10
C ILE A 166 -5.58 -9.14 22.12
N GLU A 167 -4.33 -9.27 22.56
CA GLU A 167 -3.66 -8.28 23.42
C GLU A 167 -3.64 -6.89 22.77
N HIS A 168 -3.26 -6.81 21.49
CA HIS A 168 -3.23 -5.56 20.74
C HIS A 168 -4.63 -4.92 20.62
N LEU A 169 -5.66 -5.72 20.31
CA LEU A 169 -7.04 -5.26 20.24
C LEU A 169 -7.58 -4.81 21.61
N ALA A 170 -7.19 -5.48 22.69
CA ALA A 170 -7.57 -5.13 24.05
C ALA A 170 -7.00 -3.77 24.48
N VAL A 171 -5.75 -3.47 24.10
CA VAL A 171 -5.15 -2.13 24.30
C VAL A 171 -5.90 -1.09 23.47
N GLN A 172 -6.21 -1.39 22.21
CA GLN A 172 -6.94 -0.48 21.32
C GLN A 172 -8.34 -0.13 21.86
N GLN A 173 -9.03 -1.07 22.53
CA GLN A 173 -10.34 -0.80 23.15
C GLN A 173 -10.26 0.22 24.30
N ARG A 174 -9.13 0.27 25.02
CA ARG A 174 -8.95 1.20 26.15
C ARG A 174 -8.52 2.59 25.73
N VAL A 175 -7.78 2.72 24.63
CA VAL A 175 -7.18 3.99 24.21
C VAL A 175 -8.00 4.63 23.08
N LYS A 176 -8.46 5.87 23.27
CA LYS A 176 -9.27 6.60 22.26
C LYS A 176 -8.51 6.95 20.97
N LYS A 177 -7.18 7.09 21.03
CA LYS A 177 -6.31 7.35 19.87
C LYS A 177 -5.08 6.46 19.97
N GLN A 178 -4.88 5.62 18.96
CA GLN A 178 -3.80 4.64 18.95
C GLN A 178 -2.47 5.35 18.68
N ARG A 179 -1.59 5.41 19.68
CA ARG A 179 -0.19 5.86 19.54
C ARG A 179 0.81 4.70 19.57
N GLY A 180 0.30 3.47 19.56
CA GLY A 180 1.12 2.26 19.65
C GLY A 180 1.73 1.87 18.30
N PRO A 181 2.73 0.97 18.33
CA PRO A 181 3.33 0.43 17.11
C PRO A 181 2.29 -0.31 16.26
N ILE A 182 2.47 -0.31 14.94
CA ILE A 182 1.61 -1.05 14.02
C ILE A 182 2.00 -2.53 14.00
N LEU A 183 1.04 -3.43 13.79
CA LEU A 183 1.34 -4.85 13.67
C LEU A 183 2.05 -5.16 12.36
N CYS A 184 3.16 -5.89 12.41
CA CYS A 184 3.88 -6.38 11.25
C CYS A 184 4.03 -7.91 11.29
N PHE A 185 3.35 -8.60 10.36
CA PHE A 185 3.45 -10.05 10.26
C PHE A 185 4.62 -10.46 9.37
N VAL A 186 5.61 -11.13 9.95
CA VAL A 186 6.81 -11.59 9.24
C VAL A 186 6.82 -13.12 9.17
N GLY A 187 7.07 -13.69 7.99
CA GLY A 187 7.18 -15.14 7.85
C GLY A 187 7.26 -15.58 6.39
N PRO A 188 7.51 -16.87 6.10
CA PRO A 188 7.61 -17.36 4.73
C PRO A 188 6.27 -17.18 3.96
N PRO A 189 6.30 -17.21 2.62
CA PRO A 189 5.09 -17.09 1.83
C PRO A 189 4.13 -18.27 2.09
N GLY A 190 2.83 -17.98 2.11
CA GLY A 190 1.80 -19.02 2.27
C GLY A 190 1.52 -19.43 3.71
N VAL A 191 2.01 -18.69 4.72
CA VAL A 191 1.66 -18.91 6.14
C VAL A 191 0.38 -18.22 6.58
N GLY A 192 -0.40 -17.63 5.67
CA GLY A 192 -1.71 -17.04 6.01
C GLY A 192 -1.68 -15.60 6.52
N LYS A 193 -0.60 -14.84 6.31
CA LYS A 193 -0.48 -13.42 6.74
C LYS A 193 -1.62 -12.54 6.22
N THR A 194 -1.98 -12.68 4.94
CA THR A 194 -3.08 -11.90 4.33
C THR A 194 -4.45 -12.29 4.85
N SER A 195 -4.72 -13.60 4.95
CA SER A 195 -5.96 -14.11 5.53
C SER A 195 -6.09 -13.70 7.01
N MET A 196 -4.97 -13.53 7.71
CA MET A 196 -4.96 -13.01 9.07
C MET A 196 -5.51 -11.57 9.12
N GLY A 197 -4.98 -10.67 8.28
CA GLY A 197 -5.48 -9.30 8.17
C GLY A 197 -6.98 -9.21 7.83
N GLU A 198 -7.47 -10.11 6.96
CA GLU A 198 -8.91 -10.21 6.64
C GLU A 198 -9.75 -10.62 7.86
N SER A 199 -9.28 -11.59 8.65
CA SER A 199 -9.96 -12.00 9.88
C SER A 199 -9.97 -10.90 10.93
N ILE A 200 -8.89 -10.11 11.07
CA ILE A 200 -8.88 -8.93 11.97
C ILE A 200 -9.89 -7.88 11.51
N ALA A 201 -9.97 -7.61 10.20
CA ALA A 201 -10.94 -6.65 9.66
C ALA A 201 -12.37 -7.10 9.97
N ARG A 202 -12.67 -8.39 9.78
CA ARG A 202 -13.98 -8.97 10.10
C ARG A 202 -14.28 -8.92 11.61
N ALA A 203 -13.29 -9.25 12.45
CA ALA A 203 -13.42 -9.21 13.90
C ALA A 203 -13.68 -7.80 14.45
N THR A 204 -13.04 -6.78 13.85
CA THR A 204 -13.18 -5.38 14.26
C THR A 204 -14.34 -4.64 13.59
N GLY A 205 -15.02 -5.26 12.60
CA GLY A 205 -16.09 -4.62 11.83
C GLY A 205 -15.58 -3.53 10.86
N ARG A 206 -14.31 -3.61 10.45
CA ARG A 206 -13.69 -2.68 9.50
C ARG A 206 -13.75 -3.24 8.09
N LYS A 207 -13.86 -2.36 7.08
CA LYS A 207 -13.66 -2.77 5.68
C LYS A 207 -12.19 -3.08 5.44
N PHE A 208 -11.90 -4.23 4.83
CA PHE A 208 -10.55 -4.67 4.52
C PHE A 208 -10.06 -4.05 3.21
N ILE A 209 -8.83 -3.51 3.22
CA ILE A 209 -8.15 -2.97 2.05
C ILE A 209 -6.75 -3.54 2.00
N ARG A 210 -6.28 -3.91 0.80
CA ARG A 210 -4.91 -4.35 0.57
C ARG A 210 -4.21 -3.51 -0.49
N MET A 211 -2.96 -3.17 -0.20
CA MET A 211 -2.01 -2.52 -1.10
C MET A 211 -0.68 -3.28 -1.06
N SER A 212 -0.19 -3.67 -2.23
CA SER A 212 1.14 -4.27 -2.38
C SER A 212 2.16 -3.14 -2.47
N LEU A 213 3.19 -3.20 -1.63
CA LEU A 213 4.36 -2.34 -1.63
C LEU A 213 5.54 -2.99 -2.37
N GLY A 214 5.43 -4.27 -2.71
CA GLY A 214 6.42 -4.95 -3.54
C GLY A 214 6.59 -4.26 -4.89
N GLY A 215 7.81 -3.82 -5.18
CA GLY A 215 8.16 -3.12 -6.41
C GLY A 215 7.83 -1.63 -6.43
N VAL A 216 7.38 -1.04 -5.31
CA VAL A 216 7.26 0.41 -5.15
C VAL A 216 8.66 1.00 -5.08
N ARG A 217 8.92 1.99 -5.94
CA ARG A 217 10.22 2.67 -6.04
C ARG A 217 10.13 4.19 -5.93
N ASP A 218 8.93 4.74 -6.10
CA ASP A 218 8.71 6.18 -6.16
C ASP A 218 7.75 6.59 -5.03
N GLU A 219 8.12 7.65 -4.32
CA GLU A 219 7.30 8.32 -3.32
C GLU A 219 5.96 8.80 -3.88
N ALA A 220 5.91 9.16 -5.16
CA ALA A 220 4.67 9.58 -5.83
C ALA A 220 3.59 8.50 -5.82
N GLU A 221 3.94 7.22 -5.64
CA GLU A 221 2.93 6.18 -5.48
C GLU A 221 2.19 6.27 -4.13
N ILE A 222 2.80 6.88 -3.12
CA ILE A 222 2.24 7.07 -1.78
C ILE A 222 1.61 8.45 -1.64
N ARG A 223 2.34 9.52 -1.99
CA ARG A 223 1.91 10.94 -1.87
C ARG A 223 1.26 11.53 -3.12
N GLY A 224 1.18 10.79 -4.22
CA GLY A 224 0.63 11.29 -5.48
C GLY A 224 1.55 12.23 -6.25
N HIS A 225 1.08 12.63 -7.43
CA HIS A 225 1.75 13.62 -8.28
C HIS A 225 1.20 15.02 -8.03
N ARG A 226 2.06 16.04 -8.16
CA ARG A 226 1.60 17.43 -8.20
C ARG A 226 0.59 17.65 -9.32
N ARG A 227 -0.41 18.50 -9.10
CA ARG A 227 -1.50 18.82 -10.03
C ARG A 227 -1.05 19.70 -11.21
N THR A 228 -0.09 19.23 -12.01
CA THR A 228 0.47 19.99 -13.15
C THR A 228 0.04 19.45 -14.51
N TYR A 229 -0.35 18.18 -14.61
CA TYR A 229 -0.76 17.54 -15.87
C TYR A 229 -2.09 16.80 -15.74
N ILE A 230 -2.79 16.60 -16.86
CA ILE A 230 -4.06 15.85 -16.92
C ILE A 230 -3.93 14.44 -16.33
N GLY A 231 -2.76 13.80 -16.50
CA GLY A 231 -2.47 12.47 -15.96
C GLY A 231 -2.04 12.44 -14.49
N SER A 232 -2.07 13.57 -13.78
CA SER A 232 -1.72 13.61 -12.35
C SER A 232 -2.77 12.88 -11.55
N MET A 233 -2.34 12.01 -10.64
CA MET A 233 -3.21 11.16 -9.85
C MET A 233 -2.82 11.28 -8.37
N PRO A 234 -3.79 11.17 -7.45
CA PRO A 234 -3.49 11.09 -6.02
C PRO A 234 -2.76 9.79 -5.68
N GLY A 235 -2.13 9.73 -4.52
CA GLY A 235 -1.41 8.56 -4.05
C GLY A 235 -2.31 7.32 -3.93
N LYS A 236 -1.73 6.13 -4.05
CA LYS A 236 -2.45 4.84 -4.00
C LYS A 236 -3.23 4.67 -2.70
N ILE A 237 -2.78 5.26 -1.59
CA ILE A 237 -3.48 5.23 -0.30
C ILE A 237 -4.86 5.90 -0.43
N LEU A 238 -4.89 7.16 -0.89
CA LEU A 238 -6.13 7.91 -1.04
C LEU A 238 -7.03 7.32 -2.13
N GLN A 239 -6.44 6.82 -3.23
CA GLN A 239 -7.21 6.08 -4.25
C GLN A 239 -7.91 4.83 -3.70
N LYS A 240 -7.30 4.14 -2.73
CA LYS A 240 -7.85 2.94 -2.12
C LYS A 240 -8.91 3.28 -1.07
N ILE A 241 -8.71 4.35 -0.31
CA ILE A 241 -9.68 4.87 0.66
C ILE A 241 -10.94 5.34 -0.06
N SER A 242 -10.81 6.08 -1.16
CA SER A 242 -11.96 6.55 -1.94
C SER A 242 -12.81 5.39 -2.47
N LYS A 243 -12.19 4.30 -2.94
CA LYS A 243 -12.88 3.07 -3.39
C LYS A 243 -13.67 2.36 -2.30
N VAL A 244 -13.24 2.50 -1.05
CA VAL A 244 -13.81 1.77 0.09
C VAL A 244 -14.85 2.60 0.84
N GLU A 245 -14.86 3.92 0.60
CA GLU A 245 -15.86 4.89 1.02
C GLU A 245 -16.09 4.96 2.54
N VAL A 246 -15.10 4.58 3.33
CA VAL A 246 -15.14 4.74 4.80
C VAL A 246 -13.79 5.27 5.29
N ARG A 247 -13.83 6.10 6.33
CA ARG A 247 -12.65 6.76 6.92
C ARG A 247 -11.81 5.85 7.81
N ASN A 248 -12.40 4.79 8.37
CA ASN A 248 -11.76 3.90 9.34
C ASN A 248 -11.54 2.44 8.84
N PRO A 249 -11.05 2.20 7.61
CA PRO A 249 -10.77 0.86 7.13
C PRO A 249 -9.58 0.22 7.85
N LEU A 250 -9.43 -1.09 7.68
CA LEU A 250 -8.18 -1.79 7.96
C LEU A 250 -7.37 -1.81 6.66
N PHE A 251 -6.20 -1.19 6.69
CA PHE A 251 -5.32 -1.02 5.55
C PHE A 251 -4.10 -1.93 5.69
N MET A 252 -4.04 -2.95 4.84
CA MET A 252 -2.96 -3.93 4.82
C MET A 252 -1.89 -3.54 3.80
N LEU A 253 -0.67 -3.32 4.30
CA LEU A 253 0.54 -3.00 3.55
C LEU A 253 1.36 -4.28 3.31
N ASP A 254 1.27 -4.83 2.09
CA ASP A 254 1.82 -6.15 1.76
C ASP A 254 3.21 -6.05 1.12
N GLU A 255 4.13 -6.93 1.51
CA GLU A 255 5.52 -7.00 1.03
C GLU A 255 6.35 -5.73 1.29
N VAL A 256 6.34 -5.23 2.54
CA VAL A 256 7.16 -4.06 2.95
C VAL A 256 8.67 -4.29 2.79
N ASP A 257 9.14 -5.55 2.80
CA ASP A 257 10.54 -5.92 2.56
C ASP A 257 10.98 -5.76 1.09
N LYS A 258 10.04 -5.67 0.15
CA LYS A 258 10.32 -5.58 -1.29
C LYS A 258 10.24 -4.17 -1.84
N MET A 259 10.25 -3.17 -0.97
CA MET A 259 10.40 -1.78 -1.38
C MET A 259 11.85 -1.53 -1.77
N ALA A 260 12.05 -0.88 -2.91
CA ALA A 260 13.39 -0.52 -3.36
C ALA A 260 13.58 0.99 -3.22
N MET A 261 14.77 1.39 -2.77
CA MET A 261 15.20 2.78 -2.82
C MET A 261 15.72 3.07 -4.23
N ASP A 262 15.10 4.03 -4.92
CA ASP A 262 15.63 4.61 -6.16
C ASP A 262 16.14 6.04 -5.87
N PHE A 263 17.00 6.57 -6.75
CA PHE A 263 17.56 7.93 -6.64
C PHE A 263 16.52 9.08 -6.62
N ARG A 264 15.24 8.80 -6.85
CA ARG A 264 14.15 9.80 -6.96
C ARG A 264 13.43 10.12 -5.66
N GLY A 265 13.72 9.40 -4.58
CA GLY A 265 13.09 9.60 -3.28
C GLY A 265 13.04 8.30 -2.48
N ASP A 266 12.79 8.41 -1.18
CA ASP A 266 12.66 7.26 -0.30
C ASP A 266 11.17 6.97 -0.02
N PRO A 267 10.57 5.93 -0.63
CA PRO A 267 9.18 5.57 -0.36
C PRO A 267 8.96 5.17 1.11
N ALA A 268 10.00 4.72 1.83
CA ALA A 268 9.88 4.41 3.24
C ALA A 268 9.60 5.67 4.07
N SER A 269 10.24 6.80 3.74
CA SER A 269 10.00 8.10 4.37
C SER A 269 8.55 8.58 4.19
N ALA A 270 7.97 8.37 3.01
CA ALA A 270 6.56 8.69 2.77
C ALA A 270 5.60 7.78 3.54
N LEU A 271 5.94 6.49 3.70
CA LEU A 271 5.17 5.59 4.57
C LEU A 271 5.28 5.96 6.04
N LEU A 272 6.41 6.52 6.50
CA LEU A 272 6.54 6.95 7.89
C LEU A 272 5.51 8.03 8.24
N GLU A 273 5.29 9.01 7.36
CA GLU A 273 4.27 10.05 7.60
C GLU A 273 2.86 9.45 7.75
N VAL A 274 2.56 8.42 6.95
CA VAL A 274 1.27 7.70 6.98
C VAL A 274 1.12 6.87 8.25
N LEU A 275 2.20 6.22 8.68
CA LEU A 275 2.19 5.25 9.78
C LEU A 275 2.40 5.90 11.15
N ASP A 276 3.04 7.07 11.20
CA ASP A 276 3.33 7.80 12.43
C ASP A 276 2.04 8.42 13.00
N PRO A 277 1.58 8.02 14.20
CA PRO A 277 0.41 8.59 14.84
C PRO A 277 0.51 10.10 15.11
N GLU A 278 1.73 10.65 15.14
CA GLU A 278 1.94 12.08 15.33
C GLU A 278 1.76 12.89 14.03
N GLN A 279 1.92 12.27 12.86
CA GLN A 279 1.86 12.96 11.56
C GLN A 279 0.61 12.60 10.75
N ASN A 280 0.08 11.38 10.91
CA ASN A 280 -0.98 10.85 10.06
C ASN A 280 -2.33 11.60 10.13
N HIS A 281 -2.53 12.43 11.15
CA HIS A 281 -3.72 13.29 11.29
C HIS A 281 -3.75 14.44 10.26
N ALA A 282 -2.58 14.78 9.71
CA ALA A 282 -2.39 15.84 8.73
C ALA A 282 -1.59 15.33 7.52
N PHE A 283 -1.91 14.14 7.03
CA PHE A 283 -1.23 13.56 5.87
C PHE A 283 -1.46 14.44 4.64
N ASN A 284 -0.38 14.90 4.02
CA ASN A 284 -0.44 15.82 2.88
C ASN A 284 -0.10 15.09 1.57
N ASP A 285 -1.10 14.94 0.69
CA ASP A 285 -0.92 14.39 -0.65
C ASP A 285 -0.67 15.53 -1.66
N HIS A 286 0.35 15.36 -2.51
CA HIS A 286 0.78 16.35 -3.49
C HIS A 286 -0.28 16.70 -4.54
N TYR A 287 -1.24 15.81 -4.79
CA TYR A 287 -2.33 16.04 -5.71
C TYR A 287 -3.47 16.82 -5.05
N LEU A 288 -3.79 16.47 -3.79
CA LEU A 288 -4.91 17.07 -3.06
C LEU A 288 -4.58 18.44 -2.48
N GLU A 289 -3.34 18.66 -2.05
CA GLU A 289 -2.87 19.89 -1.39
C GLU A 289 -3.73 20.25 -0.15
N VAL A 290 -4.40 19.26 0.45
CA VAL A 290 -5.17 19.36 1.70
C VAL A 290 -4.76 18.24 2.64
N ASP A 291 -4.78 18.54 3.93
CA ASP A 291 -4.48 17.57 4.96
C ASP A 291 -5.65 16.59 5.11
N TYR A 292 -5.35 15.30 4.99
CA TYR A 292 -6.32 14.22 5.16
C TYR A 292 -6.01 13.43 6.42
N ASP A 293 -7.01 13.28 7.29
CA ASP A 293 -6.84 12.61 8.59
C ASP A 293 -6.92 11.08 8.42
N LEU A 294 -5.77 10.42 8.56
CA LEU A 294 -5.60 8.96 8.53
C LEU A 294 -5.56 8.35 9.94
N SER A 295 -5.74 9.11 11.03
CA SER A 295 -5.61 8.60 12.40
C SER A 295 -6.60 7.48 12.75
N ASP A 296 -7.75 7.40 12.06
CA ASP A 296 -8.74 6.34 12.30
C ASP A 296 -8.49 5.07 11.48
N VAL A 297 -7.54 5.10 10.55
CA VAL A 297 -7.17 3.96 9.71
C VAL A 297 -6.31 2.98 10.54
N MET A 298 -6.68 1.70 10.53
CA MET A 298 -5.88 0.67 11.19
C MET A 298 -4.89 0.08 10.19
N PHE A 299 -3.60 0.34 10.36
CA PHE A 299 -2.55 -0.18 9.49
C PHE A 299 -2.00 -1.52 10.00
N ILE A 300 -1.83 -2.48 9.08
CA ILE A 300 -1.14 -3.75 9.32
C ILE A 300 -0.14 -3.97 8.19
N ALA A 301 1.11 -4.26 8.53
CA ALA A 301 2.15 -4.58 7.56
C ALA A 301 2.38 -6.09 7.45
N THR A 302 2.81 -6.55 6.28
CA THR A 302 3.30 -7.92 6.08
C THR A 302 4.59 -7.95 5.31
N SER A 303 5.48 -8.85 5.74
CA SER A 303 6.82 -9.01 5.18
C SER A 303 7.17 -10.48 5.04
N ASN A 304 8.03 -10.84 4.10
CA ASN A 304 8.53 -12.22 3.96
C ASN A 304 9.82 -12.44 4.76
N SER A 305 10.59 -11.38 4.95
CA SER A 305 11.89 -11.39 5.62
C SER A 305 11.98 -10.28 6.68
N MET A 306 13.04 -10.31 7.49
CA MET A 306 13.35 -9.23 8.43
C MET A 306 14.07 -8.04 7.76
N ASN A 307 14.25 -8.07 6.44
CA ASN A 307 14.91 -7.01 5.67
C ASN A 307 13.96 -5.81 5.45
N ILE A 308 13.43 -5.26 6.53
CA ILE A 308 12.56 -4.09 6.54
C ILE A 308 13.43 -2.86 6.80
N PRO A 309 13.19 -1.72 6.14
CA PRO A 309 13.91 -0.48 6.44
C PRO A 309 13.85 -0.14 7.94
N ALA A 310 15.01 0.11 8.55
CA ALA A 310 15.13 0.35 10.00
C ALA A 310 14.17 1.44 10.54
N PRO A 311 13.96 2.58 9.84
CA PRO A 311 13.01 3.59 10.30
C PRO A 311 11.57 3.06 10.47
N LEU A 312 11.14 2.15 9.59
CA LEU A 312 9.82 1.54 9.66
C LEU A 312 9.76 0.47 10.76
N LEU A 313 10.84 -0.29 10.92
CA LEU A 313 10.93 -1.35 11.93
C LEU A 313 10.72 -0.80 13.36
N ASP A 314 11.27 0.38 13.66
CA ASP A 314 11.13 1.06 14.96
C ASP A 314 9.69 1.51 15.27
N ARG A 315 8.80 1.51 14.27
CA ARG A 315 7.37 1.84 14.40
C ARG A 315 6.48 0.61 14.31
N MET A 316 7.07 -0.58 14.17
CA MET A 316 6.38 -1.85 13.98
C MET A 316 6.57 -2.79 15.16
N GLU A 317 5.50 -3.48 15.52
CA GLU A 317 5.52 -4.63 16.39
C GLU A 317 5.59 -5.89 15.54
N VAL A 318 6.76 -6.54 15.53
CA VAL A 318 7.01 -7.71 14.69
C VAL A 318 6.43 -8.97 15.32
N ILE A 319 5.46 -9.58 14.61
CA ILE A 319 4.91 -10.90 14.95
C ILE A 319 5.40 -11.91 13.92
N ARG A 320 6.19 -12.87 14.37
CA ARG A 320 6.78 -13.90 13.51
C ARG A 320 5.82 -15.09 13.34
N LEU A 321 5.35 -15.31 12.12
CA LEU A 321 4.63 -16.52 11.74
C LEU A 321 5.63 -17.56 11.24
N ALA A 322 5.78 -18.64 12.00
CA ALA A 322 6.55 -19.79 11.57
C ALA A 322 5.83 -20.57 10.45
N GLY A 323 6.55 -21.51 9.85
CA GLY A 323 5.94 -22.52 8.98
C GLY A 323 5.04 -23.47 9.76
N TYR A 324 4.30 -24.28 9.00
CA TYR A 324 3.39 -25.29 9.56
C TYR A 324 4.04 -26.68 9.57
N THR A 325 3.74 -27.46 10.60
CA THR A 325 4.02 -28.89 10.69
C THR A 325 3.17 -29.70 9.69
N GLU A 326 3.52 -30.96 9.43
CA GLU A 326 2.73 -31.84 8.53
C GLU A 326 1.27 -31.98 8.99
N GLU A 327 1.06 -32.17 10.30
CA GLU A 327 -0.28 -32.30 10.89
C GLU A 327 -1.07 -31.00 10.81
N GLU A 328 -0.43 -29.84 11.05
CA GLU A 328 -1.09 -28.54 10.87
C GLU A 328 -1.48 -28.32 9.41
N LYS A 329 -0.60 -28.62 8.46
CA LYS A 329 -0.90 -28.49 7.02
C LYS A 329 -2.05 -29.39 6.60
N LEU A 330 -2.12 -30.63 7.11
CA LEU A 330 -3.21 -31.55 6.85
C LEU A 330 -4.55 -30.97 7.35
N ASN A 331 -4.57 -30.48 8.59
CA ASN A 331 -5.76 -29.85 9.17
C ASN A 331 -6.18 -28.58 8.41
N ILE A 332 -5.23 -27.72 8.05
CA ILE A 332 -5.48 -26.51 7.25
C ILE A 332 -6.05 -26.87 5.87
N ALA A 333 -5.48 -27.89 5.23
CA ALA A 333 -5.93 -28.35 3.93
C ALA A 333 -7.37 -28.89 3.97
N MET A 334 -7.68 -29.73 4.97
CA MET A 334 -9.01 -30.32 5.12
C MET A 334 -10.08 -29.29 5.50
N ARG A 335 -9.78 -28.39 6.45
CA ARG A 335 -10.76 -27.44 6.99
C ARG A 335 -10.98 -26.22 6.09
N TYR A 336 -9.95 -25.76 5.38
CA TYR A 336 -10.01 -24.49 4.66
C TYR A 336 -9.71 -24.61 3.18
N LEU A 337 -8.57 -25.21 2.79
CA LEU A 337 -8.14 -25.19 1.40
C LEU A 337 -9.04 -26.03 0.51
N LEU A 338 -9.42 -27.23 0.94
CA LEU A 338 -10.26 -28.14 0.18
C LEU A 338 -11.67 -27.56 -0.03
N PRO A 339 -12.42 -27.12 1.01
CA PRO A 339 -13.73 -26.48 0.81
C PRO A 339 -13.66 -25.26 -0.11
N LYS A 340 -12.66 -24.39 0.10
CA LYS A 340 -12.44 -23.20 -0.73
C LYS A 340 -12.20 -23.56 -2.20
N GLN A 341 -11.39 -24.59 -2.47
CA GLN A 341 -11.12 -25.03 -3.84
C GLN A 341 -12.31 -25.74 -4.49
N LEU A 342 -13.15 -26.46 -3.72
CA LEU A 342 -14.39 -27.05 -4.22
C LEU A 342 -15.36 -25.95 -4.66
N GLU A 343 -15.58 -24.93 -3.81
CA GLU A 343 -16.42 -23.77 -4.14
C GLU A 343 -15.93 -23.03 -5.38
N GLN A 344 -14.62 -22.71 -5.44
CA GLN A 344 -14.03 -22.00 -6.59
C GLN A 344 -14.10 -22.78 -7.91
N THR A 345 -14.11 -24.12 -7.85
CA THR A 345 -14.23 -24.96 -9.04
C THR A 345 -15.66 -25.38 -9.35
N GLY A 346 -16.63 -25.00 -8.52
CA GLY A 346 -18.05 -25.34 -8.68
C GLY A 346 -18.35 -26.83 -8.45
N LEU A 347 -17.47 -27.54 -7.73
CA LEU A 347 -17.69 -28.94 -7.38
C LEU A 347 -18.54 -29.03 -6.10
N ARG A 348 -19.53 -29.92 -6.11
CA ARG A 348 -20.29 -30.24 -4.88
C ARG A 348 -19.56 -31.28 -4.03
N GLU A 349 -19.80 -31.28 -2.72
CA GLU A 349 -19.12 -32.19 -1.76
C GLU A 349 -19.44 -33.69 -2.01
N ASP A 350 -20.59 -33.97 -2.62
CA ASP A 350 -21.00 -35.31 -3.04
C ASP A 350 -20.29 -35.77 -4.32
N GLU A 351 -19.70 -34.85 -5.09
CA GLU A 351 -19.07 -35.17 -6.36
C GLU A 351 -17.63 -35.63 -6.22
N VAL A 352 -16.92 -35.19 -5.17
CA VAL A 352 -15.49 -35.47 -4.94
C VAL A 352 -15.24 -35.79 -3.48
N ASN A 353 -14.39 -36.79 -3.23
CA ASN A 353 -13.86 -37.06 -1.90
C ASN A 353 -12.34 -37.22 -1.97
N ILE A 354 -11.60 -36.27 -1.41
CA ILE A 354 -10.15 -36.38 -1.26
C ILE A 354 -9.87 -36.88 0.15
N THR A 355 -9.29 -38.08 0.25
CA THR A 355 -8.96 -38.66 1.56
C THR A 355 -7.80 -37.93 2.23
N GLU A 356 -7.76 -37.90 3.56
CA GLU A 356 -6.64 -37.34 4.33
C GLU A 356 -5.30 -37.95 3.92
N GLY A 357 -5.25 -39.28 3.72
CA GLY A 357 -4.04 -39.94 3.25
C GLY A 357 -3.53 -39.42 1.90
N ALA A 358 -4.43 -39.01 0.99
CA ALA A 358 -4.04 -38.40 -0.28
C ALA A 358 -3.46 -37.00 -0.08
N ILE A 359 -4.02 -36.18 0.81
CA ILE A 359 -3.47 -34.85 1.12
C ILE A 359 -2.10 -34.98 1.78
N HIS A 360 -1.96 -35.93 2.69
CA HIS A 360 -0.68 -36.23 3.33
C HIS A 360 0.40 -36.62 2.31
N GLU A 361 0.04 -37.41 1.30
CA GLU A 361 0.92 -37.74 0.17
C GLU A 361 1.30 -36.50 -0.66
N VAL A 362 0.36 -35.56 -0.88
CA VAL A 362 0.64 -34.26 -1.52
C VAL A 362 1.69 -33.48 -0.71
N ILE A 363 1.50 -33.38 0.60
CA ILE A 363 2.40 -32.65 1.49
C ILE A 363 3.83 -33.20 1.40
N ARG A 364 4.00 -34.53 1.46
CA ARG A 364 5.32 -35.18 1.49
C ARG A 364 6.04 -35.25 0.15
N HIS A 365 5.32 -35.53 -0.94
CA HIS A 365 5.93 -35.89 -2.22
C HIS A 365 5.75 -34.86 -3.33
N TYR A 366 4.85 -33.89 -3.16
CA TYR A 366 4.52 -32.90 -4.20
C TYR A 366 4.80 -31.46 -3.79
N THR A 367 4.99 -31.20 -2.50
CA THR A 367 5.31 -29.88 -1.95
C THR A 367 6.60 -29.88 -1.14
N ARG A 368 7.35 -28.78 -1.18
CA ARG A 368 8.52 -28.52 -0.32
C ARG A 368 8.55 -27.03 0.02
N GLU A 369 7.87 -26.66 1.09
CA GLU A 369 7.69 -25.27 1.54
C GLU A 369 7.35 -25.22 3.03
N ALA A 370 7.55 -24.08 3.71
CA ALA A 370 7.08 -23.88 5.08
C ALA A 370 5.57 -23.60 5.17
N GLY A 371 5.00 -22.90 4.18
CA GLY A 371 3.57 -22.55 4.12
C GLY A 371 2.70 -23.60 3.45
N VAL A 372 1.53 -23.18 2.95
CA VAL A 372 0.56 -24.03 2.23
C VAL A 372 0.23 -23.54 0.81
N ARG A 373 1.06 -22.66 0.22
CA ARG A 373 0.79 -22.04 -1.09
C ARG A 373 0.85 -23.05 -2.23
N ASN A 374 1.88 -23.89 -2.28
CA ASN A 374 1.98 -24.96 -3.25
C ASN A 374 0.99 -26.09 -2.95
N LEU A 375 0.70 -26.35 -1.67
CA LEU A 375 -0.36 -27.29 -1.28
C LEU A 375 -1.73 -26.87 -1.84
N GLU A 376 -2.13 -25.60 -1.69
CA GLU A 376 -3.36 -25.07 -2.28
C GLU A 376 -3.35 -25.21 -3.81
N ARG A 377 -2.22 -24.92 -4.47
CA ARG A 377 -2.08 -25.05 -5.94
C ARG A 377 -2.25 -26.48 -6.43
N ASP A 378 -1.65 -27.45 -5.74
CA ASP A 378 -1.75 -28.86 -6.10
C ASP A 378 -3.17 -29.40 -5.83
N ILE A 379 -3.81 -29.02 -4.71
CA ILE A 379 -5.24 -29.33 -4.46
C ILE A 379 -6.13 -28.74 -5.58
N ALA A 380 -5.92 -27.48 -5.94
CA ALA A 380 -6.66 -26.82 -7.03
C ALA A 380 -6.47 -27.55 -8.38
N LYS A 381 -5.26 -28.03 -8.65
CA LYS A 381 -4.95 -28.82 -9.86
C LYS A 381 -5.70 -30.15 -9.87
N VAL A 382 -5.80 -30.82 -8.73
CA VAL A 382 -6.60 -32.05 -8.57
C VAL A 382 -8.08 -31.75 -8.83
N CYS A 383 -8.66 -30.75 -8.17
CA CYS A 383 -10.07 -30.35 -8.37
C CYS A 383 -10.37 -30.05 -9.85
N ARG A 384 -9.55 -29.23 -10.52
CA ARG A 384 -9.71 -28.92 -11.96
C ARG A 384 -9.67 -30.16 -12.84
N LYS A 385 -8.79 -31.13 -12.55
CA LYS A 385 -8.73 -32.39 -13.31
C LYS A 385 -9.97 -33.25 -13.09
N VAL A 386 -10.53 -33.26 -11.88
CA VAL A 386 -11.77 -33.99 -11.61
C VAL A 386 -12.96 -33.35 -12.35
N VAL A 387 -13.07 -32.02 -12.34
CA VAL A 387 -14.06 -31.29 -13.15
C VAL A 387 -13.94 -31.69 -14.62
N LYS A 388 -12.72 -31.62 -15.19
CA LYS A 388 -12.46 -32.03 -16.58
C LYS A 388 -12.92 -33.47 -16.85
N GLU A 389 -12.60 -34.41 -15.96
CA GLU A 389 -13.00 -35.82 -16.11
C GLU A 389 -14.51 -36.01 -16.08
N LYS A 390 -15.21 -35.31 -15.17
CA LYS A 390 -16.68 -35.37 -15.06
C LYS A 390 -17.38 -34.76 -16.27
N THR A 391 -16.92 -33.60 -16.75
CA THR A 391 -17.50 -32.93 -17.92
C THR A 391 -17.33 -33.75 -19.19
N LEU A 392 -16.16 -34.36 -19.41
CA LEU A 392 -15.90 -35.17 -20.61
C LEU A 392 -16.61 -36.53 -20.59
N LYS A 393 -16.59 -37.23 -19.46
CA LYS A 393 -17.12 -38.61 -19.37
C LYS A 393 -18.61 -38.67 -19.01
N LYS A 394 -19.27 -37.53 -18.73
CA LYS A 394 -20.64 -37.44 -18.18
C LYS A 394 -20.86 -38.39 -16.99
N SER A 395 -19.81 -38.61 -16.18
CA SER A 395 -19.87 -39.51 -15.04
C SER A 395 -20.58 -38.83 -13.87
N LYS A 396 -21.70 -39.42 -13.43
CA LYS A 396 -22.49 -38.93 -12.29
C LYS A 396 -21.98 -39.42 -10.92
N GLY A 397 -20.98 -40.31 -10.89
CA GLY A 397 -20.49 -40.90 -9.65
C GLY A 397 -19.58 -39.97 -8.83
N ARG A 398 -19.46 -40.26 -7.52
CA ARG A 398 -18.50 -39.61 -6.62
C ARG A 398 -17.07 -40.06 -6.95
N THR A 399 -16.20 -39.12 -7.30
CA THR A 399 -14.80 -39.41 -7.58
C THR A 399 -14.02 -39.44 -6.27
N ARG A 400 -13.56 -40.62 -5.86
CA ARG A 400 -12.71 -40.78 -4.66
C ARG A 400 -11.24 -40.70 -5.03
N ILE A 401 -10.52 -39.75 -4.45
CA ILE A 401 -9.09 -39.57 -4.63
C ILE A 401 -8.37 -40.09 -3.39
N THR A 402 -7.52 -41.08 -3.61
CA THR A 402 -6.73 -41.79 -2.60
C THR A 402 -5.25 -41.71 -2.95
N GLN A 403 -4.36 -42.16 -2.06
CA GLN A 403 -2.92 -42.20 -2.30
C GLN A 403 -2.56 -42.89 -3.62
N ASN A 404 -3.21 -44.03 -3.91
CA ASN A 404 -2.88 -44.86 -5.07
C ASN A 404 -3.26 -44.24 -6.42
N ASN A 405 -4.26 -43.36 -6.47
CA ASN A 405 -4.72 -42.74 -7.72
C ASN A 405 -4.29 -41.28 -7.87
N LEU A 406 -3.62 -40.71 -6.86
CA LEU A 406 -3.16 -39.33 -6.84
C LEU A 406 -2.21 -39.03 -8.02
N GLU A 407 -1.37 -40.00 -8.40
CA GLU A 407 -0.42 -39.88 -9.50
C GLU A 407 -1.11 -39.59 -10.85
N LYS A 408 -2.31 -40.12 -11.09
CA LYS A 408 -3.12 -39.79 -12.28
C LYS A 408 -3.44 -38.28 -12.36
N TYR A 409 -3.58 -37.63 -11.20
CA TYR A 409 -3.93 -36.22 -11.09
C TYR A 409 -2.71 -35.30 -11.00
N LEU A 410 -1.68 -35.64 -10.23
CA LEU A 410 -0.53 -34.76 -10.04
C LEU A 410 0.68 -35.10 -10.93
N GLY A 411 0.71 -36.30 -11.52
CA GLY A 411 1.87 -36.86 -12.20
C GLY A 411 2.79 -37.57 -11.21
N VAL A 412 3.99 -37.93 -11.68
CA VAL A 412 5.03 -38.56 -10.87
C VAL A 412 5.38 -37.73 -9.64
N LYS A 413 5.81 -38.40 -8.57
CA LYS A 413 6.26 -37.76 -7.32
C LYS A 413 7.42 -36.80 -7.61
N LYS A 414 7.32 -35.55 -7.15
CA LYS A 414 8.32 -34.50 -7.40
C LYS A 414 9.48 -34.56 -6.40
N PHE A 415 9.18 -34.95 -5.16
CA PHE A 415 10.12 -34.98 -4.05
C PHE A 415 10.20 -36.38 -3.44
N ARG A 416 11.39 -36.71 -2.97
CA ARG A 416 11.66 -37.92 -2.19
C ARG A 416 11.54 -37.57 -0.70
N TYR A 417 10.76 -38.34 0.04
CA TYR A 417 10.53 -38.17 1.47
C TYR A 417 11.16 -39.35 2.22
N GLY A 418 11.74 -39.11 3.40
CA GLY A 418 12.21 -40.19 4.27
C GLY A 418 13.58 -40.79 3.93
N LEU A 419 14.41 -40.15 3.11
CA LEU A 419 15.82 -40.56 2.96
C LEU A 419 16.68 -40.02 4.12
N ALA A 420 16.30 -40.35 5.36
CA ALA A 420 17.35 -40.63 6.34
C ALA A 420 18.09 -41.83 5.76
N GLU A 421 19.41 -41.76 5.61
CA GLU A 421 20.13 -42.93 5.13
C GLU A 421 19.89 -44.06 6.12
N GLU A 422 19.44 -45.22 5.62
CA GLU A 422 19.10 -46.36 6.46
C GLU A 422 20.33 -46.91 7.21
N SER A 423 21.53 -46.47 6.82
CA SER A 423 22.82 -46.86 7.38
C SER A 423 23.75 -45.66 7.56
N ASP A 424 24.50 -45.64 8.66
CA ASP A 424 25.56 -44.66 8.88
C ASP A 424 26.68 -44.83 7.82
N GLN A 425 27.08 -43.71 7.18
CA GLN A 425 28.18 -43.69 6.22
C GLN A 425 29.38 -42.90 6.77
N VAL A 426 30.59 -43.45 6.58
CA VAL A 426 31.83 -42.73 6.91
C VAL A 426 32.04 -41.61 5.90
N GLY A 427 32.28 -40.40 6.39
CA GLY A 427 32.55 -39.23 5.56
C GLY A 427 31.31 -38.45 5.14
N GLN A 428 30.10 -38.83 5.58
CA GLN A 428 28.89 -38.05 5.38
C GLN A 428 28.25 -37.68 6.73
N VAL A 429 27.81 -36.43 6.89
CA VAL A 429 27.09 -35.97 8.08
C VAL A 429 25.86 -35.17 7.69
N THR A 430 24.78 -35.29 8.47
CA THR A 430 23.57 -34.51 8.26
C THR A 430 23.64 -33.21 9.07
N GLY A 431 23.63 -32.07 8.38
CA GLY A 431 23.55 -30.73 8.95
C GLY A 431 22.15 -30.13 8.82
N LEU A 432 21.82 -29.18 9.69
CA LEU A 432 20.63 -28.37 9.60
C LEU A 432 21.02 -26.99 9.07
N ALA A 433 20.33 -26.52 8.04
CA ALA A 433 20.49 -25.17 7.52
C ALA A 433 19.18 -24.39 7.64
N TRP A 434 19.30 -23.10 7.92
CA TRP A 434 18.18 -22.17 7.86
C TRP A 434 18.16 -21.49 6.48
N THR A 435 17.05 -21.58 5.78
CA THR A 435 16.80 -20.83 4.54
C THR A 435 15.59 -19.91 4.72
N GLU A 436 15.43 -18.93 3.83
CA GLU A 436 14.26 -18.03 3.83
C GLU A 436 12.92 -18.79 3.69
N VAL A 437 12.94 -20.00 3.13
CA VAL A 437 11.76 -20.85 2.94
C VAL A 437 11.56 -21.88 4.05
N GLY A 438 12.44 -21.90 5.07
CA GLY A 438 12.38 -22.79 6.22
C GLY A 438 13.70 -23.52 6.52
N GLY A 439 13.65 -24.46 7.46
CA GLY A 439 14.78 -25.34 7.75
C GLY A 439 14.97 -26.42 6.67
N GLU A 440 16.20 -26.64 6.24
CA GLU A 440 16.58 -27.69 5.30
C GLU A 440 17.61 -28.63 5.94
N LEU A 441 17.49 -29.93 5.65
CA LEU A 441 18.54 -30.91 5.95
C LEU A 441 19.57 -30.90 4.82
N LEU A 442 20.83 -30.69 5.17
CA LEU A 442 21.97 -30.75 4.27
C LEU A 442 22.79 -32.00 4.57
N LYS A 443 23.38 -32.59 3.53
CA LYS A 443 24.36 -33.66 3.69
C LYS A 443 25.73 -33.07 3.42
N ILE A 444 26.60 -32.99 4.42
CA ILE A 444 27.98 -32.56 4.21
C ILE A 444 28.80 -33.82 3.97
N GLU A 445 29.56 -33.84 2.89
CA GLU A 445 30.38 -34.96 2.47
C GLU A 445 31.86 -34.58 2.60
N SER A 446 32.68 -35.54 2.98
CA SER A 446 34.12 -35.39 3.12
C SER A 446 34.80 -36.64 2.58
N VAL A 447 35.75 -36.44 1.69
CA VAL A 447 36.54 -37.51 1.09
C VAL A 447 38.01 -37.27 1.38
N VAL A 448 38.71 -38.34 1.74
CA VAL A 448 40.14 -38.35 1.97
C VAL A 448 40.80 -39.08 0.82
N THR A 449 41.81 -38.45 0.20
CA THR A 449 42.60 -39.04 -0.88
C THR A 449 44.10 -38.88 -0.58
N PRO A 450 44.98 -39.81 -0.99
CA PRO A 450 46.43 -39.60 -0.89
C PRO A 450 46.86 -38.32 -1.62
N GLY A 451 47.70 -37.50 -1.00
CA GLY A 451 47.98 -36.14 -1.45
C GLY A 451 49.14 -35.45 -0.71
N LYS A 452 49.08 -34.12 -0.63
CA LYS A 452 50.11 -33.27 0.00
C LYS A 452 49.56 -32.39 1.14
N GLY A 453 48.44 -32.78 1.76
CA GLY A 453 47.84 -32.05 2.87
C GLY A 453 46.93 -30.89 2.47
N LYS A 454 46.47 -30.83 1.22
CA LYS A 454 45.57 -29.78 0.73
C LYS A 454 44.15 -30.00 1.22
N VAL A 455 43.47 -28.91 1.57
CA VAL A 455 42.05 -28.90 1.90
C VAL A 455 41.31 -28.16 0.78
N THR A 456 40.40 -28.85 0.12
CA THR A 456 39.54 -28.30 -0.92
C THR A 456 38.09 -28.32 -0.46
N SER A 457 37.34 -27.27 -0.81
CA SER A 457 35.93 -27.15 -0.46
C SER A 457 35.11 -26.79 -1.69
N THR A 458 34.01 -27.50 -1.94
CA THR A 458 33.11 -27.24 -3.09
C THR A 458 31.65 -27.17 -2.65
N GLY A 459 30.83 -26.41 -3.38
CA GLY A 459 29.39 -26.23 -3.07
C GLY A 459 28.90 -24.78 -2.96
N ARG A 460 29.56 -23.82 -3.63
CA ARG A 460 29.28 -22.37 -3.52
C ARG A 460 29.25 -21.86 -2.08
N LEU A 461 30.34 -22.12 -1.37
CA LEU A 461 30.54 -21.69 0.00
C LEU A 461 31.02 -20.24 0.04
N GLY A 462 30.40 -19.42 0.90
CA GLY A 462 30.89 -18.09 1.24
C GLY A 462 32.18 -18.12 2.08
N ASP A 463 32.76 -16.94 2.30
CA ASP A 463 34.05 -16.80 2.99
C ASP A 463 33.97 -17.28 4.45
N VAL A 464 32.84 -17.05 5.13
CA VAL A 464 32.63 -17.48 6.54
C VAL A 464 32.63 -19.00 6.65
N MET A 465 32.01 -19.68 5.68
CA MET A 465 31.97 -21.14 5.63
C MET A 465 33.37 -21.73 5.35
N GLN A 466 34.16 -21.09 4.48
CA GLN A 466 35.54 -21.50 4.23
C GLN A 466 36.42 -21.34 5.48
N GLU A 467 36.26 -20.23 6.22
CA GLU A 467 36.94 -20.02 7.50
C GLU A 467 36.54 -21.09 8.54
N SER A 468 35.25 -21.43 8.62
CA SER A 468 34.72 -22.49 9.48
C SER A 468 35.36 -23.85 9.16
N ILE A 469 35.54 -24.19 7.87
CA ILE A 469 36.22 -25.44 7.45
C ILE A 469 37.69 -25.43 7.91
N GLN A 470 38.39 -24.30 7.80
CA GLN A 470 39.78 -24.18 8.27
C GLN A 470 39.88 -24.32 9.80
N ALA A 471 38.95 -23.71 10.54
CA ALA A 471 38.86 -23.86 11.99
C ALA A 471 38.58 -25.31 12.40
N ALA A 472 37.60 -25.97 11.75
CA ALA A 472 37.29 -27.38 11.97
C ALA A 472 38.49 -28.29 11.68
N MET A 473 39.24 -28.02 10.61
CA MET A 473 40.47 -28.73 10.28
C MET A 473 41.54 -28.55 11.36
N THR A 474 41.67 -27.35 11.90
CA THR A 474 42.63 -27.04 12.98
C THR A 474 42.28 -27.81 14.26
N VAL A 475 40.99 -27.88 14.60
CA VAL A 475 40.50 -28.68 15.74
C VAL A 475 40.75 -30.17 15.51
N ALA A 476 40.43 -30.70 14.33
CA ALA A 476 40.68 -32.09 13.96
C ALA A 476 42.17 -32.47 14.07
N ARG A 477 43.07 -31.60 13.59
CA ARG A 477 44.52 -31.76 13.73
C ARG A 477 44.97 -31.74 15.18
N SER A 478 44.49 -30.78 15.97
CA SER A 478 44.87 -30.65 17.39
C SER A 478 44.45 -31.86 18.24
N ARG A 479 43.36 -32.53 17.86
CA ARG A 479 42.79 -33.68 18.56
C ARG A 479 43.14 -35.02 17.90
N ALA A 480 43.96 -35.03 16.85
CA ALA A 480 44.26 -36.22 16.05
C ALA A 480 44.71 -37.41 16.90
N SER A 481 45.66 -37.21 17.81
CA SER A 481 46.17 -38.26 18.69
C SER A 481 45.09 -38.85 19.62
N SER A 482 44.16 -38.02 20.10
CA SER A 482 43.05 -38.49 20.95
C SER A 482 41.95 -39.22 20.19
N LEU A 483 41.86 -38.99 18.87
CA LEU A 483 40.89 -39.62 17.97
C LEU A 483 41.48 -40.83 17.23
N GLY A 484 42.73 -41.22 17.53
CA GLY A 484 43.39 -42.34 16.88
C GLY A 484 43.86 -42.06 15.44
N VAL A 485 43.99 -40.79 15.06
CA VAL A 485 44.47 -40.36 13.74
C VAL A 485 45.98 -40.12 13.78
N PRO A 486 46.77 -40.68 12.85
CA PRO A 486 48.22 -40.44 12.76
C PRO A 486 48.56 -38.95 12.59
N ALA A 487 49.70 -38.51 13.14
CA ALA A 487 50.10 -37.10 13.13
C ALA A 487 50.52 -36.60 11.73
N ASP A 488 51.04 -37.50 10.91
CA ASP A 488 51.46 -37.31 9.51
C ASP A 488 50.29 -37.38 8.52
N PHE A 489 49.13 -37.90 8.93
CA PHE A 489 47.94 -38.06 8.09
C PHE A 489 47.60 -36.80 7.28
N PHE A 490 47.63 -35.62 7.93
CA PHE A 490 47.28 -34.34 7.31
C PHE A 490 48.37 -33.75 6.40
N GLN A 491 49.54 -34.39 6.31
CA GLN A 491 50.61 -34.03 5.38
C GLN A 491 50.60 -34.93 4.14
N GLU A 492 50.19 -36.19 4.31
CA GLU A 492 50.18 -37.21 3.24
C GLU A 492 48.83 -37.38 2.54
N HIS A 493 47.76 -36.76 3.06
CA HIS A 493 46.42 -36.88 2.50
C HIS A 493 45.79 -35.51 2.23
N ASP A 494 45.15 -35.40 1.07
CA ASP A 494 44.28 -34.29 0.72
C ASP A 494 42.85 -34.59 1.21
N ILE A 495 42.16 -33.55 1.66
CA ILE A 495 40.78 -33.64 2.17
C ILE A 495 39.90 -32.74 1.32
N HIS A 496 38.84 -33.33 0.76
CA HIS A 496 37.84 -32.60 0.00
C HIS A 496 36.52 -32.59 0.76
N VAL A 497 36.08 -31.41 1.20
CA VAL A 497 34.75 -31.19 1.78
C VAL A 497 33.78 -30.73 0.68
N HIS A 498 32.71 -31.48 0.47
CA HIS A 498 31.63 -31.11 -0.43
C HIS A 498 30.36 -30.80 0.35
N VAL A 499 29.76 -29.65 0.06
CA VAL A 499 28.43 -29.28 0.55
C VAL A 499 27.50 -29.20 -0.66
N PRO A 500 26.72 -30.26 -0.95
CA PRO A 500 25.79 -30.32 -2.07
C PRO A 500 24.83 -29.11 -2.09
N GLU A 501 24.57 -28.62 -3.29
CA GLU A 501 23.74 -27.46 -3.54
C GLU A 501 22.24 -27.73 -3.33
N GLY A 502 21.58 -26.75 -2.71
CA GLY A 502 20.45 -26.06 -3.35
C GLY A 502 20.99 -24.72 -3.89
N ALA A 503 20.34 -24.10 -4.89
CA ALA A 503 20.83 -22.93 -5.64
C ALA A 503 21.09 -21.62 -4.83
N THR A 504 21.06 -21.67 -3.51
CA THR A 504 21.25 -20.55 -2.58
C THR A 504 22.68 -20.54 -2.03
N PRO A 505 23.44 -19.43 -2.17
CA PRO A 505 24.75 -19.30 -1.53
C PRO A 505 24.61 -19.46 -0.01
N LYS A 506 25.52 -20.23 0.58
CA LYS A 506 25.52 -20.56 2.02
C LYS A 506 26.67 -19.83 2.67
N ASP A 507 26.32 -18.91 3.56
CA ASP A 507 27.25 -18.14 4.36
C ASP A 507 26.76 -18.23 5.82
N GLY A 508 27.52 -18.93 6.67
CA GLY A 508 27.10 -19.28 8.04
C GLY A 508 27.40 -20.70 8.45
#